data_AF-A0A962AJV0-F1
#
_entry.id   AF-A0A962AJV0-F1
#
_cell.length_a   1.000
_cell.length_b   1.000
_cell.length_c   1.000
_cell.angle_alpha   90.00
_cell.angle_beta   90.00
_cell.angle_gamma   90.00
#
_symmetry.space_group_name_H-M   'P 1'
#
loop_
_entity.id
_entity.type
_entity.pdbx_description
1 polymer ?
#
loop_
_entity_poly.entity_id
_entity_poly.type
_entity_poly.pdbx_seq_one_letter_code
_entity_poly.pdbx_strand_id
1 'polypeptide(L)' 'MSQANLRLVEGTSVDKTKALDAALSQIERAFGKGSIMRLGKNQKAVEIEAVSTGSLGLDIALGVGGLPRGRVVEIYGPES' A
#
# COMPACT_ATOMS: atom_id res chain seq x y z
N MET A 1 -23.80 -4.15 -5.55
CA MET A 1 -22.78 -3.45 -6.35
C MET A 1 -22.58 -2.06 -5.74
N SER A 2 -21.60 -1.88 -4.84
CA SER A 2 -21.36 -0.60 -4.18
C SER A 2 -20.68 0.36 -5.17
N GLN A 3 -21.40 1.37 -5.64
CA GLN A 3 -20.81 2.47 -6.40
C GLN A 3 -19.85 3.25 -5.48
N ALA A 4 -18.54 3.08 -5.68
CA ALA A 4 -17.55 4.00 -5.14
C ALA A 4 -17.61 5.30 -5.94
N ASN A 5 -18.46 6.23 -5.50
CA ASN A 5 -18.58 7.57 -6.08
C ASN A 5 -17.32 8.38 -5.73
N LEU A 6 -16.29 8.28 -6.57
CA LEU A 6 -15.09 9.10 -6.48
C LEU A 6 -15.45 10.55 -6.87
N ARG A 7 -15.44 11.48 -5.92
CA ARG A 7 -15.73 12.89 -6.19
C ARG A 7 -14.43 13.59 -6.58
N LEU A 8 -14.32 13.94 -7.86
CA LEU A 8 -13.25 14.80 -8.37
C LEU A 8 -13.42 16.20 -7.78
N VAL A 9 -12.35 16.74 -7.20
CA VAL A 9 -12.33 18.13 -6.71
C VAL A 9 -12.14 19.04 -7.92
N GLU A 10 -13.20 19.70 -8.38
CA GLU A 10 -13.14 20.66 -9.49
C GLU A 10 -12.80 22.07 -8.99
N GLY A 11 -11.70 22.63 -9.49
CA GLY A 11 -11.32 24.02 -9.24
C GLY A 11 -9.92 24.33 -9.77
N THR A 12 -9.81 25.30 -10.68
CA THR A 12 -8.55 25.77 -11.29
C THR A 12 -7.55 26.39 -10.30
N SER A 13 -7.96 26.59 -9.05
CA SER A 13 -7.15 27.16 -7.95
C SER A 13 -6.85 26.18 -6.80
N VAL A 14 -7.24 24.92 -6.91
CA VAL A 14 -6.92 23.92 -5.89
C VAL A 14 -5.47 23.49 -6.08
N ASP A 15 -4.69 23.65 -5.01
CA ASP A 15 -3.32 23.12 -4.94
C ASP A 15 -3.32 21.65 -5.35
N LYS A 16 -2.68 21.35 -6.50
CA LYS A 16 -2.63 20.02 -7.11
C LYS A 16 -2.21 18.95 -6.10
N THR A 17 -1.36 19.31 -5.14
CA THR A 17 -0.89 18.41 -4.08
C THR A 17 -2.01 18.04 -3.12
N LYS A 18 -2.84 19.02 -2.72
CA LYS A 18 -3.99 18.80 -1.82
C LYS A 18 -5.07 17.97 -2.50
N ALA A 19 -5.36 18.24 -3.77
CA ALA A 19 -6.31 17.45 -4.55
C ALA A 19 -5.85 16.00 -4.69
N LEU A 20 -4.55 15.80 -4.96
CA LEU A 20 -3.94 14.48 -5.04
C LEU A 20 -4.03 13.72 -3.71
N ASP A 21 -3.65 14.34 -2.59
CA ASP A 21 -3.66 13.68 -1.28
C ASP A 21 -5.09 13.36 -0.82
N ALA A 22 -6.07 14.21 -1.14
CA ALA A 22 -7.48 13.94 -0.90
C ALA A 22 -7.99 12.74 -1.72
N ALA A 23 -7.62 12.64 -3.01
CA ALA A 23 -7.99 11.51 -3.85
C ALA A 23 -7.34 10.20 -3.36
N LEU A 24 -6.06 10.23 -2.99
CA LEU A 24 -5.36 9.08 -2.40
C LEU A 24 -6.08 8.57 -1.15
N SER A 25 -6.48 9.49 -0.26
CA SER A 25 -7.22 9.16 0.96
C SER A 25 -8.61 8.57 0.67
N GLN A 26 -9.30 9.05 -0.36
CA GLN A 26 -10.61 8.49 -0.77
C GLN A 26 -10.47 7.06 -1.28
N ILE A 27 -9.44 6.77 -2.09
CA ILE A 27 -9.17 5.43 -2.62
C ILE A 27 -8.87 4.46 -1.46
N GLU A 28 -8.00 4.86 -0.53
CA GLU A 28 -7.65 4.02 0.63
C GLU A 28 -8.87 3.72 1.52
N ARG A 29 -9.76 4.70 1.72
CA ARG A 29 -11.00 4.49 2.49
C ARG A 29 -11.98 3.54 1.80
N ALA A 30 -12.07 3.61 0.47
CA ALA A 30 -13.02 2.83 -0.30
C ALA A 30 -12.56 1.37 -0.50
N PHE A 31 -11.25 1.16 -0.69
CA PHE A 31 -10.69 -0.14 -1.08
C PHE A 31 -9.77 -0.77 -0.03
N GLY A 32 -9.53 -0.09 1.08
CA GLY A 32 -8.70 -0.56 2.19
C GLY A 32 -7.28 -0.02 2.16
N LYS A 33 -6.59 -0.12 3.32
CA LYS A 33 -5.21 0.32 3.46
C LYS A 33 -4.29 -0.38 2.47
N GLY A 34 -3.46 0.39 1.79
CA GLY A 34 -2.51 -0.12 0.81
C GLY A 34 -3.07 -0.43 -0.59
N SER A 35 -4.32 -0.07 -0.86
CA SER A 35 -4.88 -0.12 -2.21
C SER A 35 -4.20 0.85 -3.20
N ILE A 36 -3.55 1.89 -2.69
CA ILE A 36 -2.71 2.82 -3.45
C ILE A 36 -1.54 3.30 -2.58
N MET A 37 -0.34 3.35 -3.16
CA MET A 37 0.88 3.75 -2.46
C MET A 37 1.83 4.50 -3.41
N ARG A 38 2.78 5.26 -2.86
CA ARG A 38 3.88 5.86 -3.62
C ARG A 38 5.12 4.97 -3.49
N LEU A 39 5.65 4.48 -4.60
CA LEU A 39 6.88 3.70 -4.62
C LEU A 39 8.07 4.51 -4.06
N GLY A 40 8.89 3.90 -3.21
CA GLY A 40 10.09 4.53 -2.63
C GLY A 40 9.82 5.54 -1.51
N LYS A 41 8.55 5.80 -1.15
CA LYS A 41 8.23 6.59 0.04
C LYS A 41 8.35 5.67 1.24
N ASN A 42 9.31 5.93 2.13
CA ASN A 42 9.47 5.25 3.43
C ASN A 42 8.33 5.63 4.39
N GLN A 43 7.08 5.36 4.01
CA GLN A 43 5.98 5.40 4.96
C GLN A 43 6.19 4.27 5.96
N LYS A 44 5.90 4.55 7.24
CA LYS A 44 5.83 3.52 8.28
C LYS A 44 5.06 2.35 7.69
N ALA A 45 5.69 1.18 7.68
CA ALA A 45 5.03 -0.05 7.29
C ALA A 45 3.68 -0.11 8.01
N VAL A 46 2.64 -0.49 7.28
CA VAL A 46 1.36 -0.81 7.90
C VAL A 46 1.70 -1.80 9.01
N GLU A 47 1.36 -1.47 10.27
CA GLU A 47 1.63 -2.36 11.39
C GLU A 47 0.83 -3.65 11.18
N ILE A 48 1.52 -4.65 10.66
CA ILE A 48 1.02 -5.98 10.32
C ILE A 48 1.97 -6.94 11.02
N GLU A 49 1.40 -7.90 11.73
CA GLU A 49 2.19 -8.96 12.33
C GLU A 49 2.87 -9.78 11.23
N ALA A 50 4.19 -9.94 11.31
CA ALA A 50 4.98 -10.60 10.29
C ALA A 50 5.86 -11.71 10.91
N VAL A 51 6.16 -12.72 10.10
CA VAL A 51 7.09 -13.81 10.43
C VAL A 51 8.34 -13.62 9.58
N SER A 52 9.52 -13.56 10.20
CA SER A 52 10.80 -13.38 9.48
C SER A 52 10.99 -14.46 8.41
N THR A 53 11.54 -14.04 7.26
CA THR A 53 11.91 -14.95 6.16
C THR A 53 13.18 -15.75 6.45
N GLY A 54 13.92 -15.39 7.50
CA GLY A 54 15.28 -15.90 7.76
C GLY A 54 16.37 -15.17 6.98
N SER A 55 16.02 -14.23 6.09
CA SER A 55 16.94 -13.36 5.37
C SER A 55 16.71 -11.90 5.75
N LEU A 56 17.70 -11.28 6.40
CA LEU A 56 17.60 -9.88 6.84
C LEU A 56 17.34 -8.92 5.67
N GLY A 57 18.00 -9.15 4.54
CA GLY A 57 17.82 -8.33 3.34
C GLY A 57 16.40 -8.42 2.80
N LEU A 58 15.80 -9.62 2.83
CA LEU A 58 14.43 -9.83 2.37
C LEU A 58 13.41 -9.23 3.35
N ASP A 59 13.62 -9.39 4.66
CA ASP A 59 12.75 -8.81 5.69
C ASP A 59 12.69 -7.27 5.61
N ILE A 60 13.83 -6.63 5.34
CA ILE A 60 13.92 -5.18 5.08
C ILE A 60 13.20 -4.82 3.78
N ALA A 61 13.43 -5.59 2.70
CA ALA A 61 12.83 -5.32 1.40
C ALA A 61 11.30 -5.44 1.41
N LEU A 62 10.75 -6.37 2.20
CA LEU A 62 9.30 -6.52 2.41
C LEU A 62 8.69 -5.34 3.20
N GLY A 63 9.52 -4.53 3.86
CA GLY A 63 9.12 -3.30 4.57
C GLY A 63 8.40 -3.54 5.90
N VAL A 64 7.67 -4.65 6.05
CA VAL A 64 6.98 -5.06 7.29
C VAL A 64 7.81 -5.99 8.17
N GLY A 65 9.05 -6.31 7.79
CA GLY A 65 9.96 -7.14 8.57
C GLY A 65 9.76 -8.66 8.40
N GLY A 66 9.08 -9.10 7.34
CA GLY A 66 8.89 -10.53 7.05
C GLY A 66 7.60 -10.81 6.27
N LEU A 67 7.19 -12.08 6.26
CA LEU A 67 5.95 -12.54 5.63
C LEU A 67 4.74 -12.13 6.48
N PRO A 68 3.74 -11.43 5.93
CA PRO A 68 2.59 -10.95 6.69
C PRO A 68 1.66 -12.10 7.11
N ARG A 69 1.29 -12.15 8.40
CA ARG A 69 0.36 -13.15 8.93
C ARG A 69 -1.06 -12.91 8.42
N GLY A 70 -1.80 -14.00 8.21
CA GLY A 70 -3.18 -13.94 7.72
C GLY A 70 -3.31 -13.50 6.26
N ARG A 71 -2.23 -13.60 5.48
CA ARG A 71 -2.18 -13.27 4.04
C ARG A 71 -1.61 -14.43 3.25
N VAL A 72 -2.00 -14.51 1.98
CA VAL A 72 -1.42 -15.45 1.01
C VAL A 72 -0.14 -14.84 0.45
N VAL A 73 0.92 -15.65 0.39
CA VAL A 73 2.21 -15.28 -0.19
C VAL A 73 2.55 -16.29 -1.27
N GLU A 74 3.03 -15.80 -2.41
CA GLU A 74 3.51 -16.61 -3.53
C GLU A 74 5.04 -16.51 -3.61
N ILE A 75 5.71 -17.66 -3.72
CA ILE A 75 7.16 -17.77 -3.95
C ILE A 75 7.33 -18.66 -5.18
N TYR A 76 8.08 -18.17 -6.17
CA TYR A 76 8.31 -18.88 -7.42
C TYR A 76 9.77 -18.78 -7.85
N GLY A 77 10.23 -19.75 -8.64
CA GLY A 77 11.60 -19.80 -9.16
C GLY A 77 11.85 -21.09 -9.96
N PRO A 78 12.96 -21.15 -10.72
CA PRO A 78 13.36 -22.38 -11.42
C PRO A 78 13.73 -23.48 -10.43
N GLU A 79 13.58 -24.74 -10.87
CA GLU A 79 14.20 -25.89 -10.19
C GLU A 79 15.73 -25.80 -10.33
N SER A 80 16.45 -26.28 -9.31
CA SER A 80 17.92 -26.19 -9.21
C SER A 80 18.64 -27.29 -9.96
#